data_AF-A0A226WWG1-F1
#
_entry.id   AF-A0A226WWG1-F1
#
_cell.length_a   1.000
_cell.length_b   1.000
_cell.length_c   1.000
_cell.angle_alpha   90.00
_cell.angle_beta   90.00
_cell.angle_gamma   90.00
#
_symmetry.space_group_name_H-M   'P 1'
#
loop_
_entity.id
_entity.type
_entity.pdbx_description
1 polymer ?
#
loop_
_entity_poly.entity_id
_entity_poly.type
_entity_poly.pdbx_seq_one_letter_code
_entity_poly.pdbx_strand_id
1 'polypeptide(L)'
;MPEAVPLLRTTRNRAADGSFIAMSAVDPLNLAGTLLPGEKVPALPGNRVLYRDGSPVGAVIAGKTRFLVELDAQSQESVRWHLVRRSFDRMSVSPLMTSR
;
A
#
# COMPACT_ATOMS: atom_id res chain seq x y z
N MET A 1 0.95 6.79 26.48
CA MET A 1 -0.35 6.12 26.67
C MET A 1 -0.16 4.63 26.38
N PRO A 2 0.16 3.80 27.40
CA PRO A 2 0.36 2.36 27.26
C PRO A 2 -0.87 1.59 26.75
N GLU A 3 -2.07 2.15 26.90
CA GLU A 3 -3.36 1.61 26.44
C GLU A 3 -3.54 1.60 24.91
N ALA A 4 -2.75 2.38 24.16
CA ALA A 4 -2.81 2.43 22.71
C ALA A 4 -2.26 1.14 22.06
N VAL A 5 -1.26 0.51 22.69
CA VAL A 5 -0.59 -0.67 22.11
C VAL A 5 -1.53 -1.88 21.99
N PRO A 6 -2.32 -2.24 23.03
CA PRO A 6 -3.36 -3.27 22.89
C PRO A 6 -4.36 -2.98 21.77
N LEU A 7 -4.83 -1.73 21.64
CA LEU A 7 -5.78 -1.35 20.58
C LEU A 7 -5.18 -1.50 19.18
N LEU A 8 -3.92 -1.12 19.00
CA LEU A 8 -3.19 -1.29 17.74
C LEU A 8 -2.95 -2.77 17.41
N ARG A 9 -2.70 -3.62 18.42
CA ARG A 9 -2.58 -5.08 18.22
C ARG A 9 -3.90 -5.69 17.76
N THR A 10 -5.03 -5.26 18.31
CA THR A 10 -6.35 -5.70 17.85
C THR A 10 -6.57 -5.33 16.39
N THR A 11 -6.18 -4.12 15.97
CA THR A 11 -6.27 -3.71 14.56
C THR A 11 -5.35 -4.54 13.66
N ARG A 12 -4.10 -4.78 14.08
CA ARG A 12 -3.13 -5.61 13.33
C ARG A 12 -3.63 -7.05 13.11
N ASN A 13 -4.35 -7.61 14.09
CA ASN A 13 -4.85 -8.98 14.04
C ASN A 13 -6.20 -9.12 13.32
N ARG A 14 -6.73 -8.04 12.72
CA ARG A 14 -7.94 -8.14 11.88
C ARG A 14 -7.64 -8.93 10.61
N ALA A 15 -8.68 -9.57 10.06
CA ALA A 15 -8.59 -10.17 8.73
C ALA A 15 -8.25 -9.09 7.69
N ALA A 16 -7.39 -9.44 6.74
CA ALA A 16 -7.09 -8.61 5.58
C ALA A 16 -8.39 -8.30 4.82
N ASP A 17 -8.62 -7.02 4.51
CA ASP A 17 -9.82 -6.54 3.83
C ASP A 17 -9.55 -6.13 2.37
N GLY A 18 -8.31 -6.32 1.91
CA GLY A 18 -7.88 -5.97 0.56
C GLY A 18 -7.65 -4.48 0.37
N SER A 19 -7.59 -3.69 1.45
CA SER A 19 -7.47 -2.24 1.37
C SER A 19 -6.13 -1.80 0.78
N PHE A 20 -6.20 -0.82 -0.10
CA PHE A 20 -5.04 -0.18 -0.72
C PHE A 20 -4.74 1.18 -0.09
N ILE A 21 -3.48 1.43 0.22
CA ILE A 21 -3.02 2.72 0.77
C ILE A 21 -1.75 3.14 0.05
N ALA A 22 -1.80 4.29 -0.62
CA ALA A 22 -0.63 4.91 -1.23
C ALA A 22 0.03 5.89 -0.24
N MET A 23 1.31 5.68 0.04
CA MET A 23 2.10 6.52 0.94
C MET A 23 3.23 7.20 0.17
N SER A 24 3.48 8.47 0.49
CA SER A 24 4.61 9.21 -0.07
C SER A 24 5.93 8.57 0.32
N ALA A 25 6.91 8.48 -0.59
CA ALA A 25 8.24 8.00 -0.25
C ALA A 25 9.06 8.99 0.59
N VAL A 26 8.60 10.25 0.72
CA VAL A 26 9.21 11.29 1.56
C VAL A 26 8.50 11.44 2.92
N ASP A 27 7.67 10.46 3.32
CA ASP A 27 7.11 10.49 4.67
C ASP A 27 8.22 10.25 5.73
N PRO A 28 8.05 10.77 6.96
CA PRO A 28 9.06 10.62 8.00
C PRO A 28 9.42 9.15 8.32
N LEU A 29 8.48 8.21 8.19
CA LEU A 29 8.71 6.81 8.52
C LEU A 29 9.56 6.10 7.46
N ASN A 30 9.32 6.34 6.16
CA ASN A 30 10.20 5.79 5.12
C ASN A 30 11.60 6.42 5.17
N LEU A 31 11.71 7.71 5.51
CA LEU A 31 13.01 8.38 5.70
C LEU A 31 13.81 7.78 6.87
N ALA A 32 13.14 7.33 7.93
CA ALA A 32 13.76 6.57 9.01
C ALA A 32 14.16 5.14 8.60
N GLY A 33 13.72 4.67 7.42
CA GLY A 33 14.09 3.38 6.84
C GLY A 33 13.47 2.17 7.53
N THR A 34 12.42 2.35 8.33
CA THR A 34 11.81 1.29 9.17
C THR A 34 10.56 0.66 8.57
N LEU A 35 9.94 1.31 7.59
CA LEU A 35 8.62 0.92 7.09
C LEU A 35 8.66 -0.10 5.94
N LEU A 36 9.68 -0.03 5.07
CA LEU A 36 9.76 -0.87 3.88
C LEU A 36 10.61 -2.12 4.11
N PRO A 37 10.05 -3.34 4.00
CA PRO A 37 10.83 -4.54 3.79
C PRO A 37 11.41 -4.57 2.37
N GLY A 38 12.62 -5.10 2.21
CA GLY A 38 13.24 -5.29 0.89
C GLY A 38 13.89 -4.02 0.31
N GLU A 39 13.83 -3.86 -1.01
CA GLU A 39 14.45 -2.75 -1.72
C GLU A 39 13.80 -1.41 -1.34
N LYS A 40 14.63 -0.43 -0.95
CA LYS A 40 14.15 0.88 -0.54
C LYS A 40 13.66 1.69 -1.75
N VAL A 41 12.48 2.29 -1.61
CA VAL A 41 11.98 3.28 -2.56
C VAL A 41 12.67 4.63 -2.28
N PRO A 42 13.33 5.26 -3.28
CA PRO A 42 14.03 6.53 -3.06
C PRO A 42 13.08 7.61 -2.55
N ALA A 43 13.49 8.29 -1.49
CA ALA A 43 12.74 9.37 -0.86
C ALA A 43 12.84 10.68 -1.65
N LEU A 44 12.26 10.68 -2.84
CA LEU A 44 12.17 11.85 -3.72
C LEU A 44 10.72 12.29 -3.87
N PRO A 45 10.44 13.60 -4.02
CA PRO A 45 9.10 14.09 -4.30
C PRO A 45 8.45 13.39 -5.49
N GLY A 46 7.19 13.01 -5.35
CA GLY A 46 6.43 12.30 -6.38
C GLY A 46 6.58 10.78 -6.35
N ASN A 47 7.63 10.24 -5.74
CA ASN A 47 7.71 8.81 -5.48
C ASN A 47 6.73 8.41 -4.37
N ARG A 48 6.16 7.21 -4.48
CA ARG A 48 5.20 6.67 -3.52
C ARG A 48 5.21 5.15 -3.52
N VAL A 49 4.79 4.55 -2.41
CA VAL A 49 4.62 3.10 -2.25
C VAL A 49 3.15 2.80 -2.03
N LEU A 50 2.63 1.80 -2.73
CA LEU A 50 1.30 1.26 -2.51
C LEU A 50 1.41 0.03 -1.61
N TYR A 51 0.63 0.06 -0.53
CA TYR A 51 0.45 -1.06 0.37
C TYR A 51 -0.92 -1.69 0.12
N ARG A 52 -0.98 -3.01 0.20
CA ARG A 52 -2.21 -3.80 0.30
C ARG A 52 -2.19 -4.53 1.64
N ASP A 53 -3.18 -4.27 2.49
CA ASP A 53 -3.26 -4.86 3.85
C ASP A 53 -1.96 -4.69 4.67
N GLY A 54 -1.25 -3.57 4.46
CA GLY A 54 0.03 -3.26 5.12
C GLY A 54 1.27 -3.88 4.48
N SER A 55 1.15 -4.72 3.44
CA SER A 55 2.28 -5.23 2.67
C SER A 55 2.54 -4.38 1.42
N PRO A 56 3.79 -3.96 1.13
CA PRO A 56 4.08 -3.19 -0.09
C PRO A 56 3.91 -4.06 -1.34
N VAL A 57 3.16 -3.58 -2.32
CA VAL A 57 2.87 -4.33 -3.57
C VAL A 57 3.33 -3.59 -4.83
N GLY A 58 3.53 -2.28 -4.75
CA GLY A 58 3.99 -1.49 -5.89
C GLY A 58 4.52 -0.12 -5.48
N ALA A 59 5.19 0.57 -6.40
CA ALA A 59 5.69 1.91 -6.20
C ALA A 59 5.66 2.74 -7.49
N VAL A 60 5.60 4.06 -7.35
CA VAL A 60 6.00 4.99 -8.42
C VAL A 60 7.40 5.47 -8.11
N ILE A 61 8.34 5.23 -9.03
CA ILE A 61 9.73 5.69 -8.95
C ILE A 61 10.05 6.43 -10.24
N ALA A 62 10.43 7.71 -10.11
CA ALA A 62 10.72 8.58 -11.26
C ALA A 62 9.59 8.56 -12.32
N GLY A 63 8.33 8.59 -11.85
CA GLY A 63 7.14 8.58 -12.71
C GLY A 63 6.75 7.21 -13.30
N LYS A 64 7.51 6.15 -13.03
CA LYS A 64 7.24 4.79 -13.54
C LYS A 64 6.69 3.89 -12.45
N THR A 65 5.68 3.08 -12.79
CA THR A 65 5.17 2.03 -11.91
C THR A 65 6.15 0.86 -11.85
N ARG A 66 6.48 0.42 -10.63
CA ARG A 66 7.18 -0.84 -10.34
C ARG A 66 6.31 -1.72 -9.46
N PHE A 67 6.31 -3.02 -9.72
CA PHE A 67 5.70 -4.01 -8.84
C PHE A 67 6.77 -4.53 -7.89
N LEU A 68 6.43 -4.62 -6.60
CA LEU A 68 7.36 -5.05 -5.54
C LEU A 68 7.18 -6.51 -5.17
N VAL A 69 6.13 -7.15 -5.69
CA VAL A 69 5.83 -8.57 -5.57
C VAL A 69 5.40 -9.10 -6.93
N GLU A 70 5.47 -10.42 -7.12
CA GLU A 70 4.92 -11.07 -8.32
C GLU A 70 3.38 -11.00 -8.28
N LEU A 71 2.79 -10.57 -9.39
CA LEU A 71 1.35 -10.33 -9.53
C LEU A 71 0.87 -10.83 -10.89
N ASP A 72 -0.31 -11.44 -10.91
CA ASP A 72 -1.05 -11.73 -12.14
C ASP A 72 -1.51 -10.44 -12.84
N ALA A 73 -1.96 -10.56 -14.09
CA ALA A 73 -2.34 -9.42 -14.91
C ALA A 73 -3.47 -8.56 -14.30
N GLN A 74 -4.47 -9.18 -13.67
CA GLN A 74 -5.59 -8.46 -13.04
C GLN A 74 -5.11 -7.68 -11.82
N SER A 75 -4.27 -8.31 -10.99
CA SER A 75 -3.67 -7.65 -9.83
C SER A 75 -2.74 -6.50 -10.23
N GLN A 76 -1.96 -6.65 -11.31
CA GLN A 76 -1.11 -5.58 -11.83
C GLN A 76 -1.92 -4.35 -12.26
N GLU A 77 -3.04 -4.55 -12.96
CA GLU A 77 -3.94 -3.47 -13.35
C GLU A 77 -4.55 -2.77 -12.15
N SER A 78 -5.01 -3.52 -11.14
CA SER A 78 -5.52 -2.95 -9.89
C SER A 78 -4.47 -2.08 -9.19
N VAL A 79 -3.22 -2.57 -9.08
CA VAL A 79 -2.10 -1.81 -8.50
C VAL A 79 -1.81 -0.54 -9.31
N ARG A 80 -1.79 -0.62 -10.65
CA ARG A 80 -1.61 0.58 -11.50
C ARG A 80 -2.70 1.61 -11.24
N TRP A 81 -3.96 1.19 -11.20
CA TRP A 81 -5.10 2.06 -10.92
C TRP A 81 -4.97 2.79 -9.58
N HIS A 82 -4.68 2.04 -8.50
CA HIS A 82 -4.53 2.62 -7.16
C HIS A 82 -3.27 3.47 -7.01
N LEU A 83 -2.20 3.18 -7.76
CA LEU A 83 -1.04 4.07 -7.79
C LEU A 83 -1.35 5.37 -8.52
N VAL A 84 -2.12 5.37 -9.61
CA VAL A 84 -2.42 6.60 -10.38
C VAL A 84 -3.35 7.54 -9.61
N ARG A 85 -4.36 7.00 -8.93
CA ARG A 85 -5.35 7.80 -8.19
C ARG A 85 -4.75 8.22 -6.85
N ARG A 86 -4.52 9.53 -6.66
CA ARG A 86 -3.90 10.15 -5.46
C ARG A 86 -4.69 9.99 -4.14
N SER A 87 -5.65 9.09 -4.07
CA SER A 87 -6.58 9.03 -2.96
C SER A 87 -6.06 8.12 -1.84
N PHE A 88 -5.98 8.66 -0.63
CA PHE A 88 -6.11 7.90 0.63
C PHE A 88 -7.54 7.34 0.75
N ASP A 89 -8.05 6.72 -0.31
CA ASP A 89 -9.37 6.12 -0.26
C ASP A 89 -9.16 4.70 0.28
N ARG A 90 -9.68 4.45 1.48
CA ARG A 90 -9.91 3.10 1.97
C ARG A 90 -11.02 2.50 1.11
N MET A 91 -10.71 2.25 -0.16
CA MET A 91 -11.62 1.61 -1.08
C MET A 91 -11.58 0.14 -0.71
N SER A 92 -12.58 -0.29 0.06
CA SER A 92 -12.97 -1.69 0.11
C SER A 92 -13.05 -2.16 -1.34
N VAL A 93 -12.20 -3.11 -1.72
CA VAL A 93 -12.40 -3.83 -2.98
C VAL A 93 -13.64 -4.69 -2.75
N SER A 94 -14.83 -4.09 -2.90
CA SER A 94 -16.08 -4.85 -2.92
C SER A 94 -15.98 -5.83 -4.08
N PRO A 95 -16.22 -7.14 -3.87
CA PRO A 95 -16.25 -8.09 -4.96
C PRO A 95 -17.50 -7.78 -5.79
N LEU A 96 -17.34 -7.03 -6.87
CA LEU A 96 -18.31 -7.06 -7.97
C LEU A 96 -18.11 -8.36 -8.71
N MET A 97 -18.61 -9.43 -8.12
CA MET A 97 -19.12 -10.61 -8.81
C MET A 97 -20.31 -11.12 -8.01
N THR A 98 -21.49 -10.61 -8.36
CA THR A 98 -22.77 -11.22 -8.05
C THR A 98 -23.48 -11.51 -9.37
N SER A 99 -24.00 -12.75 -9.46
CA SER A 99 -24.93 -13.28 -10.48
C SER A 99 -24.26 -13.63 -11.82
N ARG A 100 -24.20 -14.89 -12.26
CA ARG A 100 -25.11 -16.03 -12.13
C ARG A 100 -24.35 -17.35 -12.13
#